data_AF-A0A0Q4QFA6-F1
#
_entry.id   AF-A0A0Q4QFA6-F1
#
_cell.length_a   1.000
_cell.length_b   1.000
_cell.length_c   1.000
_cell.angle_alpha   90.00
_cell.angle_beta   90.00
_cell.angle_gamma   90.00
#
_symmetry.space_group_name_H-M   'P 1'
#
loop_
_entity.id
_entity.type
_entity.pdbx_description
1 polymer ?
#
loop_
_entity_poly.entity_id
_entity_poly.type
_entity_poly.pdbx_seq_one_letter_code
_entity_poly.pdbx_strand_id
1 'polypeptide(L)' 'MDKWTMPEWMNKYAGKNIPDKETCEWHMNDHKTNVVVNAPLAMDIVATKSKVQTLVSLHNDQVIQ' A
#
# COMPACT_ATOMS: atom_id res chain seq x y z
N MET A 1 3.66 14.40 14.86
CA MET A 1 2.95 13.38 14.05
C MET A 1 3.88 12.20 13.94
N ASP A 2 3.44 11.04 14.38
CA ASP A 2 4.19 9.82 14.19
C ASP A 2 4.23 9.53 12.68
N LYS A 3 5.43 9.27 12.17
CA LYS A 3 5.59 8.88 10.77
C LYS A 3 5.00 7.49 10.59
N TRP A 4 4.19 7.32 9.54
CA TRP A 4 3.73 6.01 9.16
C TRP A 4 4.91 5.18 8.67
N THR A 5 5.04 3.97 9.18
CA THR A 5 6.01 2.98 8.71
C THR A 5 5.25 1.81 8.09
N MET A 6 5.82 1.23 7.05
CA MET A 6 5.19 0.09 6.38
C MET A 6 5.14 -1.11 7.34
N PRO A 7 3.96 -1.65 7.67
CA PRO A 7 3.84 -2.81 8.52
C PRO A 7 4.56 -4.03 7.94
N GLU A 8 5.14 -4.87 8.79
CA GLU A 8 5.94 -6.03 8.35
C GLU A 8 5.15 -7.00 7.46
N TRP A 9 3.85 -7.17 7.70
CA TRP A 9 2.99 -8.04 6.91
C TRP A 9 2.88 -7.61 5.44
N MET A 10 3.13 -6.32 5.14
CA MET A 10 3.08 -5.78 3.78
C MET A 10 4.35 -6.05 2.96
N ASN A 11 5.47 -6.41 3.61
CA ASN A 11 6.77 -6.60 2.94
C ASN A 11 6.71 -7.61 1.78
N LYS A 12 5.87 -8.65 1.87
CA LYS A 12 5.74 -9.68 0.82
C LYS A 12 5.06 -9.18 -0.47
N TYR A 13 4.35 -8.06 -0.42
CA TYR A 13 3.69 -7.44 -1.58
C TYR A 13 4.52 -6.32 -2.21
N ALA A 14 5.45 -5.75 -1.45
CA ALA A 14 6.34 -4.67 -1.87
C ALA A 14 7.23 -5.10 -3.05
N GLY A 15 7.34 -4.24 -4.06
CA GLY A 15 8.11 -4.50 -5.29
C GLY A 15 7.46 -5.49 -6.26
N LYS A 16 6.31 -6.10 -5.90
CA LYS A 16 5.51 -6.95 -6.80
C LYS A 16 4.19 -6.29 -7.17
N ASN A 17 3.40 -6.04 -6.13
CA ASN A 17 1.99 -5.68 -6.21
C ASN A 17 1.78 -4.23 -5.76
N ILE A 18 2.61 -3.76 -4.83
CA ILE A 18 2.70 -2.37 -4.37
C ILE A 18 4.14 -1.87 -4.53
N PRO A 19 4.39 -0.54 -4.48
CA PRO A 19 5.74 0.01 -4.48
C PRO A 19 6.63 -0.55 -3.36
N ASP A 20 7.93 -0.29 -3.44
CA ASP A 20 8.83 -0.67 -2.36
C ASP A 20 8.56 0.11 -1.07
N LYS A 21 9.18 -0.34 0.02
CA LYS A 21 9.01 0.24 1.35
C LYS A 21 9.28 1.75 1.38
N GLU A 22 10.39 2.16 0.78
CA GLU A 22 10.82 3.56 0.80
C GLU A 22 9.81 4.45 0.07
N THR A 23 9.35 4.01 -1.10
CA THR A 23 8.34 4.72 -1.90
C THR A 23 7.00 4.77 -1.16
N CYS A 24 6.56 3.66 -0.55
CA CYS A 24 5.34 3.63 0.25
C CYS A 24 5.43 4.59 1.45
N GLU A 25 6.50 4.53 2.23
CA GLU A 25 6.69 5.41 3.38
C GLU A 25 6.84 6.87 2.95
N TRP A 26 7.50 7.15 1.84
CA TRP A 26 7.59 8.50 1.27
C TRP A 26 6.19 9.03 0.94
N HIS A 27 5.41 8.33 0.12
CA HIS A 27 4.05 8.77 -0.24
C HIS A 27 3.13 8.95 0.98
N MET A 28 3.23 8.05 1.97
CA MET A 28 2.37 8.09 3.14
C MET A 28 2.73 9.22 4.12
N ASN A 29 3.98 9.71 4.10
CA ASN A 29 4.48 10.74 5.01
C ASN A 29 4.70 12.12 4.35
N ASP A 30 4.84 12.19 3.02
CA ASP A 30 5.18 13.42 2.29
C ASP A 30 3.99 14.39 2.18
N HIS A 31 2.75 13.90 2.25
CA HIS A 31 1.56 14.74 2.15
C HIS A 31 0.89 14.92 3.51
N LYS A 32 0.51 16.17 3.84
CA LYS A 32 -0.16 16.58 5.10
C LYS A 32 -1.51 15.89 5.36
N THR A 33 -1.94 14.96 4.51
CA THR A 33 -3.23 14.31 4.53
C THR A 33 -3.17 12.92 5.15
N ASN A 34 -4.25 12.57 5.84
CA ASN A 34 -4.47 11.34 6.61
C ASN A 34 -4.12 10.06 5.80
N VAL A 35 -3.54 9.07 6.48
CA VAL A 35 -3.28 7.68 6.03
C VAL A 35 -4.45 7.05 5.24
N VAL A 36 -5.70 7.34 5.64
CA VAL A 36 -6.94 6.88 5.02
C VAL A 36 -7.17 7.50 3.64
N VAL A 37 -6.70 8.74 3.44
CA VAL A 37 -6.79 9.45 2.16
C VAL A 37 -5.67 8.97 1.22
N ASN A 38 -4.49 8.63 1.77
CA ASN A 38 -3.35 8.22 0.97
C ASN A 38 -3.39 6.75 0.53
N ALA A 39 -3.99 5.84 1.30
CA ALA A 39 -4.06 4.43 0.90
C ALA A 39 -4.83 4.21 -0.43
N PRO A 40 -6.00 4.83 -0.67
CA PRO A 40 -6.66 4.79 -1.97
C PRO A 40 -5.86 5.48 -3.08
N LEU A 41 -5.24 6.63 -2.81
CA LEU A 41 -4.42 7.36 -3.79
C LEU A 41 -3.16 6.58 -4.20
N ALA A 42 -2.50 5.92 -3.25
CA ALA A 42 -1.36 5.05 -3.51
C ALA A 42 -1.77 3.82 -4.35
N MET A 43 -2.96 3.28 -4.11
CA MET A 43 -3.53 2.27 -4.99
C MET A 43 -3.90 2.84 -6.36
N ASP A 44 -4.18 4.14 -6.49
CA ASP A 44 -4.62 4.73 -7.75
C ASP A 44 -3.51 4.83 -8.81
N ILE A 45 -2.27 4.98 -8.35
CA ILE A 45 -1.04 5.02 -9.18
C ILE A 45 -0.63 3.63 -9.68
N VAL A 46 -1.15 2.56 -9.06
CA VAL A 46 -0.86 1.18 -9.44
C VAL A 46 -1.71 0.81 -10.66
N ALA A 47 -1.10 0.22 -11.69
CA ALA A 47 -1.86 -0.24 -12.87
C ALA A 47 -3.01 -1.16 -12.46
N THR A 48 -4.18 -1.05 -13.11
CA THR A 48 -5.41 -1.78 -12.75
C THR A 48 -5.18 -3.28 -12.54
N LYS A 49 -4.32 -3.91 -13.36
CA LYS A 49 -3.93 -5.31 -13.21
C LYS A 49 -3.27 -5.60 -11.86
N SER A 50 -2.32 -4.77 -11.46
CA SER A 50 -1.62 -4.89 -10.17
C SER A 50 -2.54 -4.59 -8.99
N LYS A 51 -3.54 -3.69 -9.14
CA LYS A 51 -4.60 -3.50 -8.12
C LYS A 51 -5.40 -4.79 -7.91
N VAL A 52 -5.88 -5.41 -8.98
CA VAL A 52 -6.64 -6.67 -8.92
C VAL A 52 -5.80 -7.79 -8.30
N GLN A 53 -4.53 -7.93 -8.72
CA GLN A 53 -3.63 -8.93 -8.14
C GLN A 53 -3.36 -8.71 -6.65
N THR A 54 -3.25 -7.43 -6.23
CA THR A 54 -3.12 -7.07 -4.82
C THR A 54 -4.37 -7.49 -4.04
N LEU A 55 -5.55 -7.09 -4.50
CA LEU A 55 -6.83 -7.42 -3.83
C LEU A 55 -7.05 -8.93 -3.73
N VAL A 56 -6.79 -9.69 -4.80
CA VAL A 56 -6.86 -11.15 -4.79
C VAL A 56 -5.90 -11.74 -3.75
N SER A 57 -4.67 -11.22 -3.69
CA SER A 57 -3.67 -11.71 -2.71
C SER A 57 -4.09 -11.40 -1.27
N LEU A 58 -4.62 -10.19 -1.01
CA LEU A 58 -5.13 -9.80 0.30
C LEU A 58 -6.33 -10.63 0.74
N HIS A 59 -7.24 -10.94 -0.18
CA HIS A 59 -8.39 -11.81 0.08
C HIS A 59 -7.96 -13.26 0.37
N ASN A 60 -7.08 -13.82 -0.45
CA ASN A 60 -6.55 -15.17 -0.23
C ASN A 60 -5.80 -15.30 1.10
N ASP A 61 -5.12 -14.23 1.52
CA ASP A 61 -4.42 -14.15 2.80
C ASP A 61 -5.33 -13.78 3.99
N GLN A 62 -6.64 -13.65 3.77
CA GLN A 62 -7.66 -13.28 4.78
C GLN A 62 -7.39 -11.95 5.49
N VAL A 63 -6.66 -11.03 4.85
CA VAL A 63 -6.42 -9.68 5.35
C VAL A 63 -7.67 -8.81 5.17
N ILE A 64 -8.42 -9.06 4.10
CA ILE A 64 -9.70 -8.41 3.78
C ILE A 64 -10.77 -9.47 3.51
N GLN A 65 -12.02 -9.17 3.86
CA GLN A 65 -13.17 -10.07 3.66
C GLN A 65 -13.92 -9.74 2.38
#